data_AF-A0A9W9XQ89-F1
#
_entry.id   AF-A0A9W9XQ89-F1
#
_cell.length_a   1.000
_cell.length_b   1.000
_cell.length_c   1.000
_cell.angle_alpha   90.00
_cell.angle_beta   90.00
_cell.angle_gamma   90.00
#
_symmetry.space_group_name_H-M   'P 1'
#
loop_
_entity.id
_entity.type
_entity.pdbx_description
1 polymer ?
#
loop_
_entity_poly.entity_id
_entity_poly.type
_entity_poly.pdbx_seq_one_letter_code
_entity_poly.pdbx_strand_id
1 'polypeptide(L)'
;MPTSIDDIWLCSYSDSLLVDAEERWQHGDPELAIELASRSISHNPFLCELDEMRCRLFIAAIQHSLCQYEDSMGSLEAVVEINMCYAVLNNPESSIIAGITHFIKGMNLMKFERFPEAYWSLSRALDVPGYGVKAREFQMEAIVGFTRIEAAEFDHSAAASTHALLDWDDSDSS
;
A
#
# COMPACT_ATOMS: atom_id res chain seq x y z
N MET A 1 -2.06 24.19 0.86
CA MET A 1 -1.00 23.25 1.30
C MET A 1 -1.47 21.88 0.91
N PRO A 2 -0.59 21.00 0.40
CA PRO A 2 -1.03 19.67 0.04
C PRO A 2 -1.51 18.88 1.26
N THR A 3 -2.60 18.13 1.10
CA THR A 3 -3.06 17.23 2.14
C THR A 3 -2.10 16.04 2.24
N SER A 4 -1.51 15.88 3.43
CA SER A 4 -0.68 14.73 3.80
C SER A 4 -1.50 13.83 4.71
N ILE A 5 -1.57 12.54 4.38
CA ILE A 5 -2.22 11.51 5.18
C ILE A 5 -1.11 10.54 5.61
N ASP A 6 -0.64 10.61 6.86
CA ASP A 6 0.43 9.74 7.39
C ASP A 6 1.61 9.56 6.42
N ASP A 7 2.21 10.68 6.02
CA ASP A 7 3.32 10.76 5.07
C ASP A 7 3.02 10.31 3.62
N ILE A 8 1.75 10.04 3.31
CA ILE A 8 1.27 9.86 1.94
C ILE A 8 0.87 11.25 1.43
N TRP A 9 1.70 11.80 0.56
CA TRP A 9 1.48 13.07 -0.10
C TRP A 9 0.70 12.92 -1.41
N LEU A 10 -0.60 13.23 -1.36
CA LEU A 10 -1.42 13.28 -2.57
C LEU A 10 -1.15 14.60 -3.30
N CYS A 11 -0.72 14.52 -4.56
CA CYS A 11 -0.49 15.68 -5.40
C CYS A 11 -1.81 16.46 -5.61
N SER A 12 -1.94 17.58 -4.91
CA SER A 12 -3.07 18.52 -4.98
C SER A 12 -2.93 19.43 -6.19
N TYR A 13 -3.09 18.88 -7.40
CA TYR A 13 -3.08 19.69 -8.62
C TYR A 13 -4.46 19.89 -9.26
N SER A 14 -5.56 19.46 -8.63
CA SER A 14 -6.91 19.74 -9.13
C SER A 14 -7.74 20.50 -8.11
N ASP A 15 -8.07 21.75 -8.48
CA ASP A 15 -8.99 22.61 -7.77
C ASP A 15 -10.38 21.93 -7.70
N SER A 16 -10.92 21.80 -6.49
CA SER A 16 -12.31 21.46 -6.10
C SER A 16 -12.73 20.00 -5.85
N LEU A 17 -12.19 18.96 -6.51
CA LEU A 17 -12.83 17.63 -6.43
C LEU A 17 -12.83 17.02 -5.03
N LEU A 18 -11.68 17.06 -4.36
CA LEU A 18 -11.50 16.44 -3.04
C LEU A 18 -11.51 17.46 -1.90
N VAL A 19 -11.80 18.74 -2.17
CA VAL A 19 -11.66 19.81 -1.17
C VAL A 19 -12.48 19.52 0.10
N ASP A 20 -13.76 19.17 -0.05
CA ASP A 20 -14.62 18.86 1.10
C ASP A 20 -14.13 17.60 1.85
N ALA A 21 -13.67 16.58 1.11
CA ALA A 21 -13.18 15.33 1.70
C ALA A 21 -11.86 15.56 2.47
N GLU A 22 -10.93 16.32 1.89
CA GLU A 22 -9.67 16.72 2.51
C GLU A 22 -9.91 17.58 3.75
N GLU A 23 -10.88 18.49 3.71
CA GLU A 23 -11.27 19.29 4.88
C GLU A 23 -11.74 18.39 6.02
N ARG A 24 -12.57 17.37 5.74
CA ARG A 24 -13.02 16.42 6.78
C ARG A 24 -11.89 15.60 7.36
N TRP A 25 -10.97 15.13 6.52
CA TRP A 25 -9.76 14.46 6.99
C TRP A 25 -8.96 15.36 7.95
N GLN A 26 -8.74 16.63 7.59
CA GLN A 26 -8.00 17.58 8.41
C GLN A 26 -8.68 17.88 9.77
N HIS A 27 -10.00 17.74 9.85
CA HIS A 27 -10.77 17.89 11.08
C HIS A 27 -10.87 16.60 11.92
N GLY A 28 -10.19 15.52 11.50
CA GLY A 28 -10.20 14.24 12.21
C GLY A 28 -11.48 13.43 12.02
N ASP A 29 -12.16 13.61 10.88
CA ASP A 29 -13.37 12.87 10.49
C ASP A 29 -13.10 12.00 9.24
N PRO A 30 -12.36 10.89 9.40
CA PRO A 30 -11.93 10.07 8.28
C PRO A 30 -13.08 9.30 7.62
N GLU A 31 -14.11 8.90 8.39
CA GLU A 31 -15.29 8.23 7.84
C GLU A 31 -16.05 9.16 6.88
N LEU A 32 -16.31 10.40 7.28
CA LEU A 32 -16.98 11.37 6.41
C LEU A 32 -16.10 11.76 5.22
N ALA A 33 -14.78 11.85 5.40
CA ALA A 33 -13.84 12.08 4.29
C ALA A 33 -13.95 10.98 3.22
N ILE A 34 -13.97 9.70 3.64
CA ILE A 34 -14.16 8.56 2.74
C ILE A 34 -15.54 8.63 2.08
N GLU A 35 -16.60 8.95 2.83
CA GLU A 35 -17.96 9.07 2.29
C GLU A 35 -18.03 10.12 1.18
N LEU A 36 -17.47 11.31 1.40
CA LEU A 36 -17.47 12.41 0.44
C LEU A 36 -16.69 12.06 -0.84
N ALA A 37 -15.53 11.44 -0.71
CA ALA A 37 -14.75 10.97 -1.86
C ALA A 37 -15.50 9.87 -2.63
N SER A 38 -16.11 8.91 -1.93
CA SER A 38 -16.90 7.82 -2.53
C SER A 38 -18.16 8.33 -3.23
N ARG A 39 -18.79 9.38 -2.67
CA ARG A 39 -19.94 10.05 -3.28
C ARG A 39 -19.55 10.71 -4.60
N SER A 40 -18.36 11.31 -4.67
CA SER A 40 -17.84 11.91 -5.90
C SER A 40 -17.69 10.90 -7.04
N ILE A 41 -17.29 9.67 -6.71
CA ILE A 41 -17.23 8.55 -7.66
C ILE A 41 -18.63 8.10 -8.10
N SER A 42 -19.52 7.87 -7.14
CA SER A 42 -20.83 7.23 -7.41
C SER A 42 -21.90 8.17 -7.97
N HIS A 43 -21.82 9.48 -7.71
CA HIS A 43 -22.87 10.45 -8.06
C HIS A 43 -22.51 11.36 -9.23
N ASN A 44 -21.27 11.30 -9.74
CA ASN A 44 -20.85 12.09 -10.89
C ASN A 44 -20.70 11.18 -12.14
N PRO A 45 -21.73 11.10 -13.00
CA PRO A 45 -21.67 10.27 -14.21
C PRO A 45 -20.68 10.81 -15.27
N PHE A 46 -20.12 12.00 -15.06
CA PHE A 46 -19.14 12.63 -15.95
C PHE A 46 -17.74 12.68 -15.31
N LEU A 47 -17.51 11.96 -14.21
CA LEU A 47 -16.19 11.88 -13.60
C LEU A 47 -15.22 11.22 -14.59
N CYS A 48 -14.12 11.90 -14.89
CA CYS A 48 -13.10 11.31 -15.75
C CYS A 48 -12.30 10.26 -14.97
N GLU A 49 -11.70 9.33 -15.69
CA GLU A 49 -10.93 8.22 -15.13
C GLU A 49 -9.80 8.71 -14.21
N LEU A 50 -9.14 9.81 -14.57
CA LEU A 50 -8.07 10.39 -13.77
C LEU A 50 -8.58 10.95 -12.43
N ASP A 51 -9.76 11.56 -12.42
CA ASP A 51 -10.40 12.06 -11.22
C ASP A 51 -10.87 10.91 -10.32
N GLU A 52 -11.41 9.84 -10.91
CA GLU A 52 -11.74 8.61 -10.17
C GLU A 52 -10.50 8.00 -9.52
N MET A 53 -9.39 7.91 -10.25
CA MET A 53 -8.12 7.42 -9.70
C MET A 53 -7.65 8.26 -8.49
N ARG A 54 -7.78 9.59 -8.54
CA ARG A 54 -7.45 10.48 -7.41
C ARG A 54 -8.34 10.21 -6.20
N CYS A 55 -9.65 10.11 -6.40
CA CYS A 55 -10.59 9.80 -5.31
C CYS A 55 -10.27 8.45 -4.65
N ARG A 56 -10.03 7.41 -5.45
CA ARG A 56 -9.71 6.07 -4.93
C ARG A 56 -8.36 6.04 -4.21
N LEU A 57 -7.36 6.78 -4.73
CA LEU A 57 -6.07 6.90 -4.06
C LEU A 57 -6.19 7.61 -2.70
N PHE A 58 -7.01 8.66 -2.63
CA PHE A 58 -7.33 9.36 -1.37
C PHE A 58 -7.99 8.42 -0.35
N ILE A 59 -9.01 7.67 -0.77
CA ILE A 59 -9.69 6.67 0.08
C ILE A 59 -8.69 5.62 0.57
N ALA A 60 -7.84 5.09 -0.33
CA ALA A 60 -6.84 4.08 0.02
C ALA A 60 -5.83 4.58 1.07
N ALA A 61 -5.43 5.85 0.99
CA ALA A 61 -4.53 6.48 1.96
C ALA A 61 -5.18 6.60 3.35
N ILE A 62 -6.45 7.02 3.42
CA ILE A 62 -7.18 7.06 4.69
C ILE A 62 -7.32 5.65 5.26
N GLN A 63 -7.75 4.68 4.45
CA GLN A 63 -7.88 3.27 4.87
C GLN A 63 -6.56 2.71 5.42
N HIS A 64 -5.42 3.05 4.80
CA HIS A 64 -4.10 2.71 5.33
C HIS A 64 -3.88 3.29 6.74
N SER A 65 -4.13 4.59 6.93
CA SER A 65 -3.97 5.28 8.24
C SER A 65 -4.84 4.65 9.33
N LEU A 66 -6.04 4.17 8.95
CA LEU A 66 -6.97 3.48 9.85
C LEU A 66 -6.64 1.99 10.06
N CYS A 67 -5.52 1.50 9.51
CA CYS A 67 -5.13 0.09 9.54
C CYS A 67 -6.12 -0.86 8.83
N GLN A 68 -6.95 -0.34 7.92
CA GLN A 68 -7.86 -1.08 7.05
C GLN A 68 -7.11 -1.48 5.77
N TYR A 69 -6.07 -2.30 5.92
CA TYR A 69 -5.12 -2.57 4.83
C TYR A 69 -5.76 -3.35 3.67
N GLU A 70 -6.68 -4.26 3.95
CA GLU A 70 -7.41 -5.02 2.93
C GLU A 70 -8.32 -4.12 2.10
N ASP A 71 -9.07 -3.21 2.73
CA ASP A 71 -9.91 -2.26 2.02
C ASP A 71 -9.07 -1.27 1.21
N SER A 72 -7.95 -0.82 1.79
CA SER A 72 -6.95 -0.01 1.09
C SER A 72 -6.44 -0.73 -0.17
N MET A 73 -6.12 -2.03 -0.07
CA MET A 73 -5.70 -2.83 -1.23
C MET A 73 -6.78 -2.88 -2.32
N GLY A 74 -8.05 -3.07 -1.97
CA GLY A 74 -9.15 -3.05 -2.94
C GLY A 74 -9.28 -1.71 -3.68
N SER A 75 -9.13 -0.59 -2.94
CA SER A 75 -9.11 0.75 -3.54
C SER A 75 -7.93 0.94 -4.50
N LEU A 76 -6.74 0.43 -4.16
CA LEU A 76 -5.53 0.50 -4.99
C LEU A 76 -5.62 -0.37 -6.25
N GLU A 77 -6.24 -1.54 -6.16
CA GLU A 77 -6.45 -2.42 -7.32
C GLU A 77 -7.33 -1.76 -8.37
N ALA A 78 -8.42 -1.11 -7.95
CA ALA A 78 -9.25 -0.33 -8.85
C ALA A 78 -8.47 0.83 -9.53
N VAL A 79 -7.54 1.49 -8.84
CA VAL A 79 -6.67 2.50 -9.46
C VAL A 79 -5.78 1.89 -10.55
N VAL A 80 -5.20 0.70 -10.31
CA VAL A 80 -4.37 0.00 -11.29
C VAL A 80 -5.19 -0.41 -12.52
N GLU A 81 -6.41 -0.89 -12.31
CA GLU A 81 -7.33 -1.24 -13.41
C GLU A 81 -7.65 -0.05 -14.30
N ILE A 82 -7.99 1.10 -13.70
CA ILE A 82 -8.26 2.34 -14.44
C ILE A 82 -7.00 2.83 -15.16
N ASN A 83 -5.82 2.72 -14.54
CA ASN A 83 -4.55 3.15 -15.16
C ASN A 83 -4.19 2.35 -16.43
N MET A 84 -4.77 1.16 -16.62
CA MET A 84 -4.60 0.37 -17.84
C MET A 84 -5.54 0.84 -18.98
N CYS A 85 -6.50 1.73 -18.71
CA CYS A 85 -7.39 2.26 -19.73
C CYS A 85 -6.64 3.21 -20.68
N TYR A 86 -6.91 3.09 -21.99
CA TYR A 86 -6.30 3.93 -23.03
C TYR A 86 -6.46 5.44 -22.79
N ALA A 87 -7.55 5.85 -22.12
CA ALA A 87 -7.85 7.25 -21.82
C ALA A 87 -6.76 7.92 -20.95
N VAL A 88 -6.09 7.16 -20.08
CA VAL A 88 -5.09 7.68 -19.14
C VAL A 88 -3.68 7.12 -19.34
N LEU A 89 -3.51 6.12 -20.20
CA LEU A 89 -2.24 5.37 -20.38
C LEU A 89 -1.01 6.24 -20.74
N ASN A 90 -1.22 7.43 -21.32
CA ASN A 90 -0.13 8.35 -21.69
C ASN A 90 -0.17 9.68 -20.91
N ASN A 91 -0.98 9.75 -19.85
CA ASN A 91 -1.06 10.95 -19.03
C ASN A 91 0.12 10.98 -18.01
N PRO A 92 0.96 12.02 -17.98
CA PRO A 92 2.04 12.11 -16.99
C PRO A 92 1.53 12.04 -15.54
N GLU A 93 0.34 12.55 -15.28
CA GLU A 93 -0.28 12.53 -13.96
C GLU A 93 -0.77 11.14 -13.57
N SER A 94 -1.28 10.34 -14.52
CA SER A 94 -1.65 8.95 -14.22
C SER A 94 -0.43 8.11 -13.81
N SER A 95 0.74 8.41 -14.39
CA SER A 95 2.01 7.77 -14.01
C SER A 95 2.43 8.15 -12.58
N ILE A 96 2.22 9.41 -12.18
CA ILE A 96 2.45 9.86 -10.79
C ILE A 96 1.49 9.13 -9.85
N ILE A 97 0.19 9.14 -10.15
CA ILE A 97 -0.83 8.44 -9.35
C ILE A 97 -0.48 6.97 -9.20
N ALA A 98 -0.15 6.27 -10.30
CA ALA A 98 0.23 4.87 -10.29
C ALA A 98 1.48 4.61 -9.43
N GLY A 99 2.47 5.50 -9.46
CA GLY A 99 3.63 5.42 -8.59
C GLY A 99 3.27 5.56 -7.11
N ILE A 100 2.38 6.49 -6.75
CA ILE A 100 1.86 6.63 -5.38
C ILE A 100 1.03 5.41 -4.98
N THR A 101 0.21 4.87 -5.88
CA THR A 101 -0.54 3.62 -5.67
C THR A 101 0.39 2.49 -5.27
N HIS A 102 1.52 2.35 -5.96
CA HIS A 102 2.52 1.33 -5.64
C HIS A 102 3.24 1.57 -4.32
N PHE A 103 3.44 2.83 -3.93
CA PHE A 103 3.98 3.18 -2.62
C PHE A 103 3.07 2.70 -1.48
N ILE A 104 1.78 3.07 -1.51
CA ILE A 104 0.80 2.66 -0.49
C ILE A 104 0.64 1.13 -0.48
N LYS A 105 0.57 0.50 -1.66
CA LYS A 105 0.54 -0.97 -1.77
C LYS A 105 1.75 -1.63 -1.12
N GLY A 106 2.93 -1.05 -1.31
CA GLY A 106 4.16 -1.51 -0.66
C GLY A 106 4.05 -1.44 0.87
N MET A 107 3.56 -0.33 1.40
CA MET A 107 3.33 -0.16 2.83
C MET A 107 2.29 -1.14 3.39
N ASN A 108 1.18 -1.40 2.67
CA ASN A 108 0.20 -2.41 3.07
C ASN A 108 0.84 -3.81 3.10
N LEU A 109 1.61 -4.17 2.08
CA LEU A 109 2.29 -5.47 2.01
C LEU A 109 3.31 -5.66 3.14
N MET A 110 3.98 -4.60 3.59
CA MET A 110 4.83 -4.64 4.80
C MET A 110 4.03 -5.06 6.03
N LYS A 111 2.79 -4.58 6.18
CA LYS A 111 1.92 -4.92 7.31
C LYS A 111 1.41 -6.36 7.27
N PHE A 112 1.32 -6.94 6.07
CA PHE A 112 1.05 -8.36 5.86
C PHE A 112 2.30 -9.25 5.92
N GLU A 113 3.47 -8.69 6.26
CA GLU A 113 4.76 -9.39 6.26
C GLU A 113 5.15 -9.99 4.90
N ARG A 114 4.56 -9.48 3.82
CA ARG A 114 4.83 -9.86 2.43
C ARG A 114 6.00 -9.05 1.88
N PHE A 115 7.15 -9.20 2.54
CA PHE A 115 8.32 -8.34 2.33
C PHE A 115 8.87 -8.33 0.90
N PRO A 116 9.00 -9.48 0.20
CA PRO A 116 9.46 -9.47 -1.19
C PRO A 116 8.52 -8.68 -2.11
N GLU A 117 7.20 -8.87 -1.98
CA GLU A 117 6.23 -8.13 -2.79
C GLU A 117 6.19 -6.63 -2.41
N ALA A 118 6.36 -6.32 -1.13
CA ALA A 118 6.46 -4.94 -0.66
C ALA A 118 7.65 -4.23 -1.31
N TYR A 119 8.84 -4.84 -1.29
CA TYR A 119 10.04 -4.31 -1.93
C TYR A 119 9.81 -4.00 -3.42
N TRP A 120 9.23 -4.95 -4.15
CA TRP A 120 8.93 -4.79 -5.58
C TRP A 120 7.91 -3.69 -5.85
N SER A 121 6.88 -3.57 -5.01
CA SER A 121 5.92 -2.48 -5.13
C SER A 121 6.60 -1.12 -4.90
N LEU A 122 7.39 -0.99 -3.83
CA LEU A 122 8.09 0.25 -3.49
C LEU A 122 9.11 0.69 -4.55
N SER A 123 9.73 -0.25 -5.27
CA SER A 123 10.64 0.11 -6.39
C SER A 123 9.94 0.93 -7.48
N ARG A 124 8.63 0.76 -7.67
CA ARG A 124 7.86 1.54 -8.65
C ARG A 124 7.55 2.97 -8.20
N ALA A 125 7.78 3.28 -6.92
CA ALA A 125 7.59 4.62 -6.36
C ALA A 125 8.90 5.45 -6.31
N LEU A 126 10.05 4.87 -6.67
CA LEU A 126 11.36 5.51 -6.52
C LEU A 126 11.51 6.78 -7.35
N ASP A 127 10.92 6.81 -8.54
CA ASP A 127 11.01 7.93 -9.47
C ASP A 127 9.87 8.94 -9.30
N VAL A 128 8.96 8.71 -8.34
CA VAL A 128 7.87 9.63 -8.05
C VAL A 128 8.40 10.83 -7.26
N PRO A 129 8.20 12.07 -7.73
CA PRO A 129 8.61 13.27 -7.00
C PRO A 129 8.09 13.28 -5.57
N GLY A 130 8.99 13.47 -4.59
CA GLY A 130 8.65 13.51 -3.16
C GLY A 130 8.65 12.15 -2.44
N TYR A 131 8.63 11.02 -3.17
CA TYR A 131 8.52 9.68 -2.57
C TYR A 131 9.81 8.87 -2.59
N GLY A 132 10.77 9.21 -3.47
CA GLY A 132 11.95 8.38 -3.70
C GLY A 132 12.80 8.08 -2.46
N VAL A 133 12.95 9.05 -1.53
CA VAL A 133 13.71 8.82 -0.28
C VAL A 133 12.97 7.85 0.63
N LYS A 134 11.69 8.12 0.91
CA LYS A 134 10.88 7.31 1.81
C LYS A 134 10.64 5.90 1.28
N ALA A 135 10.48 5.76 -0.04
CA ALA A 135 10.39 4.44 -0.68
C ALA A 135 11.65 3.59 -0.44
N ARG A 136 12.84 4.20 -0.46
CA ARG A 136 14.11 3.49 -0.16
C ARG A 136 14.20 3.07 1.31
N GLU A 137 13.75 3.93 2.23
CA GLU A 137 13.69 3.60 3.65
C GLU A 137 12.84 2.35 3.89
N PHE A 138 11.62 2.32 3.33
CA PHE A 138 10.76 1.14 3.44
C PHE A 138 11.31 -0.08 2.69
N GLN A 139 12.04 0.09 1.58
CA GLN A 139 12.73 -1.03 0.94
C GLN A 139 13.80 -1.65 1.84
N MET A 140 14.55 -0.83 2.58
CA MET A 140 15.51 -1.33 3.56
C MET A 140 14.81 -2.06 4.71
N GLU A 141 13.70 -1.53 5.21
CA GLU A 141 12.87 -2.21 6.21
C GLU A 141 12.34 -3.55 5.70
N ALA A 142 11.91 -3.62 4.43
CA ALA A 142 11.44 -4.86 3.82
C ALA A 142 12.55 -5.93 3.80
N ILE A 143 13.78 -5.56 3.43
CA ILE A 143 14.93 -6.47 3.44
C ILE A 143 15.20 -6.98 4.86
N VAL A 144 15.21 -6.08 5.85
CA VAL A 144 15.42 -6.47 7.26
C VAL A 144 14.31 -7.39 7.75
N GLY A 145 13.05 -7.10 7.42
CA GLY A 145 11.90 -7.94 7.76
C GLY A 145 12.01 -9.35 7.17
N PHE A 146 12.35 -9.43 5.88
CA PHE A 146 12.55 -10.70 5.18
C PHE A 146 13.64 -11.56 5.85
N THR A 147 14.82 -10.98 6.11
CA THR A 147 15.92 -11.70 6.77
C THR A 147 15.56 -12.20 8.16
N ARG A 148 14.72 -11.48 8.91
CA ARG A 148 14.25 -11.91 10.24
C ARG A 148 13.34 -13.12 10.17
N ILE A 149 12.42 -13.16 9.21
CA ILE A 149 11.54 -14.32 9.01
C ILE A 149 12.37 -15.54 8.62
N GLU A 150 13.26 -15.42 7.64
CA GLU A 150 14.12 -16.54 7.22
C GLU A 150 14.97 -17.10 8.38
N ALA A 151 15.53 -16.21 9.21
CA ALA A 151 16.31 -16.64 10.38
C ALA A 151 15.45 -17.39 11.41
N ALA A 152 14.23 -16.93 11.67
CA ALA A 152 13.30 -17.58 12.61
C ALA A 152 12.85 -18.97 12.12
N GLU A 153 12.58 -19.12 10.82
CA GLU A 153 12.21 -20.41 10.22
C GLU A 153 13.38 -21.42 10.28
N PHE A 154 14.61 -20.95 10.09
CA PHE A 154 15.80 -21.81 10.16
C PHE A 154 16.09 -22.31 11.58
N ASP A 155 15.94 -21.45 12.60
CA ASP A 155 16.15 -21.82 14.00
C ASP A 155 15.11 -22.83 14.51
N HIS A 156 13.87 -22.78 14.01
CA HIS A 156 12.83 -23.77 14.33
C HIS A 156 13.06 -25.12 13.64
N SER A 157 13.74 -25.15 12.48
CA SER A 157 14.13 -26.38 11.80
C SER A 157 15.21 -27.16 12.55
N ALA A 158 16.20 -26.46 13.13
CA ALA A 158 17.28 -27.10 13.89
C ALA A 158 16.78 -27.78 15.16
N ALA A 159 15.84 -27.16 15.89
CA ALA A 159 15.25 -27.73 17.11
C ALA A 159 14.39 -28.97 16.83
N ALA A 160 13.66 -29.00 15.70
CA ALA A 160 12.89 -30.17 15.27
C ALA A 160 13.81 -31.35 14.88
N SER A 161 14.97 -31.07 14.27
CA SER A 161 15.93 -32.10 13.86
C SER A 161 16.65 -32.76 15.05
N THR A 162 16.85 -32.04 16.16
CA THR A 162 17.42 -32.63 17.40
C THR A 162 16.44 -33.51 18.16
N HIS A 163 15.14 -33.30 18.01
CA HIS A 163 14.12 -34.13 18.68
C HIS A 163 13.91 -35.49 17.99
N ALA A 164 14.14 -35.56 16.66
CA ALA A 164 14.06 -36.80 15.89
C ALA A 164 15.28 -37.72 16.06
N LEU A 165 16.42 -37.20 16.52
CA LEU A 165 17.65 -37.98 16.74
C LEU A 165 17.73 -38.64 18.12
N LEU A 166 16.81 -38.32 19.04
CA LEU A 166 16.79 -38.89 20.39
C LEU A 166 15.83 -40.07 20.58
N ASP A 167 14.96 -40.36 19.59
CA ASP A 167 13.97 -41.45 19.66
C ASP A 167 14.42 -42.75 18.95
N TRP A 168 15.68 -42.82 18.47
CA TRP A 168 16.16 -43.96 17.67
C TRP A 168 17.13 -44.93 18.37
N ASP A 169 17.43 -44.74 19.66
CA ASP A 169 18.42 -45.56 20.38
C ASP A 169 17.85 -46.57 21.39
N ASP A 170 16.53 -46.79 21.45
CA ASP A 170 15.90 -47.70 22.43
C ASP A 170 15.25 -48.96 21.83
N SER A 171 15.70 -49.42 20.66
CA SER A 171 15.16 -50.63 20.04
C SER A 171 16.23 -51.59 19.54
N ASP A 172 17.06 -52.09 20.46
CA ASP A 172 17.72 -53.40 20.28
C ASP A 172 18.21 -53.94 21.63
N SER A 173 17.34 -54.70 22.31
CA SER A 173 17.72 -55.64 23.37
C SER A 173 16.55 -56.59 23.67
N SER A 174 16.46 -57.71 22.94
CA SER A 174 15.97 -59.01 23.43
C SER A 174 16.33 -60.13 22.46
#